data_AF-C6XEP4-F1
#
_entry.id   AF-C6XEP4-F1
#
_cell.length_a   1.000
_cell.length_b   1.000
_cell.length_c   1.000
_cell.angle_alpha   90.00
_cell.angle_beta   90.00
_cell.angle_gamma   90.00
#
_symmetry.space_group_name_H-M   'P 1'
#
loop_
_entity.id
_entity.type
_entity.pdbx_description
1 polymer ?
#
loop_
_entity_poly.entity_id
_entity_poly.type
_entity_poly.pdbx_seq_one_letter_code
_entity_poly.pdbx_strand_id
1 'polypeptide(L)'
;MSKTLIIVESPTKAKKLSEYLGSEYLVKASFGHVRDLPTSNGEIGYHPETFEPIYEVTEKARTTIKVLKAAVKECDRVLLATDPDREGEAISWHLAELLGLRKRERVKFHEITASAILKAINTPSAIDTSLVRAQEARRIIDRQVGWLVSGPLTRKIGQRASAGRVQSPALALVVEREREILAFKKEAFFTVEAEFSEEWGAVWPSDEQQCKDRSVAETIAESKQFSVLEYDLSKLHEDPPPPFRTSKLLQAASVVLGFDPKRTMDLAQSLFQKHGAISYHRTDESNISDDAYGMIVEYGQERNYPMSSEKRTWKGVVAAQEAHEAIRPSDMNYQPDETMTADEAALYRLIHSRAVASQMEPAEYTVATATLSNEQGIKFKAQSKSLCKPGWRVLAVQDEEHDDNPSLSHIPDLSVGQILHSSNVTVCEHSTRPPKRYTKASLTNALERLGIGRPATYASMVDGLTDRSYVQVVERFLTPEPVGFAIYDALKGAFSFIETEYTRGMESDLDLIVKGDKTYRSVVSSKYSDLTTELASFGGAEIPRPAPSTVGSCPKCGKGMVQRTGSRGPFLGCSGYPKCKETQQLPKGA
;
A
#
# COMPACT_ATOMS: atom_id res chain seq x y z
N MET A 1 -39.88 18.35 14.30
CA MET A 1 -38.50 18.50 14.80
C MET A 1 -37.58 18.60 13.61
N SER A 2 -36.55 19.42 13.70
CA SER A 2 -35.58 19.57 12.62
C SER A 2 -34.80 18.26 12.46
N LYS A 3 -34.79 17.67 11.25
CA LYS A 3 -34.06 16.43 10.96
C LYS A 3 -32.77 16.73 10.22
N THR A 4 -31.67 16.12 10.65
CA THR A 4 -30.36 16.23 9.98
C THR A 4 -30.07 14.96 9.18
N LEU A 5 -29.84 15.08 7.88
CA LEU A 5 -29.40 13.98 7.02
C LEU A 5 -27.88 13.82 7.13
N ILE A 6 -27.42 12.60 7.39
CA ILE A 6 -26.00 12.23 7.34
C ILE A 6 -25.80 11.24 6.20
N ILE A 7 -24.86 11.55 5.30
CA ILE A 7 -24.53 10.69 4.16
C ILE A 7 -23.12 10.12 4.35
N VAL A 8 -23.01 8.79 4.33
CA VAL A 8 -21.75 8.04 4.44
C VAL A 8 -21.51 7.16 3.22
N GLU A 9 -20.31 6.59 3.05
CA GLU A 9 -19.99 5.78 1.88
C GLU A 9 -20.65 4.38 1.89
N SER A 10 -20.78 3.73 3.04
CA SER A 10 -21.25 2.34 3.14
C SER A 10 -22.54 2.15 3.96
N PRO A 11 -23.39 1.15 3.62
CA PRO A 11 -24.58 0.81 4.40
C PRO A 11 -24.26 0.38 5.83
N THR A 12 -23.14 -0.34 6.01
CA THR A 12 -22.68 -0.82 7.31
C THR A 12 -22.39 0.35 8.24
N LYS A 13 -21.64 1.35 7.76
CA LYS A 13 -21.37 2.59 8.50
C LYS A 13 -22.66 3.36 8.79
N ALA A 14 -23.59 3.40 7.83
CA ALA A 14 -24.88 4.07 8.03
C ALA A 14 -25.70 3.43 9.16
N LYS A 15 -25.74 2.09 9.21
CA LYS A 15 -26.38 1.34 10.29
C LYS A 15 -25.71 1.64 11.63
N LYS A 16 -24.38 1.56 11.69
CA LYS A 16 -23.63 1.77 12.94
C LYS A 16 -23.79 3.18 13.50
N LEU A 17 -23.72 4.21 12.65
CA LEU A 17 -23.98 5.58 13.07
C LEU A 17 -25.42 5.76 13.56
N SER A 18 -26.40 5.08 12.97
CA SER A 18 -27.80 5.14 13.41
C SER A 18 -28.02 4.52 14.80
N GLU A 19 -27.13 3.63 15.27
CA GLU A 19 -27.19 3.06 16.63
C GLU A 19 -26.74 4.09 17.68
N TYR A 20 -25.80 4.96 17.33
CA TYR A 20 -25.29 6.01 18.22
C TYR A 20 -26.09 7.31 18.18
N LEU A 21 -26.81 7.53 17.08
CA LEU A 21 -27.52 8.77 16.82
C LEU A 21 -29.02 8.60 17.05
N GLY A 22 -29.64 9.58 17.71
CA GLY A 22 -31.05 9.56 18.02
C GLY A 22 -31.96 9.84 16.81
N SER A 23 -33.26 9.84 17.06
CA SER A 23 -34.31 10.02 16.03
C SER A 23 -34.27 11.36 15.28
N GLU A 24 -33.45 12.31 15.72
CA GLU A 24 -33.19 13.58 15.04
C GLU A 24 -32.27 13.45 13.81
N TYR A 25 -31.57 12.33 13.64
CA TYR A 25 -30.68 12.07 12.52
C TYR A 25 -31.27 11.02 11.56
N LEU A 26 -31.17 11.30 10.26
CA LEU A 26 -31.43 10.34 9.20
C LEU A 26 -30.11 9.96 8.55
N VAL A 27 -29.65 8.70 8.70
CA VAL A 27 -28.38 8.26 8.11
C VAL A 27 -28.63 7.46 6.83
N LYS A 28 -27.94 7.81 5.73
CA LYS A 28 -28.04 7.14 4.42
C LYS A 28 -26.65 6.85 3.83
N ALA A 29 -26.57 5.83 2.98
CA ALA A 29 -25.34 5.44 2.30
C ALA A 29 -25.33 5.85 0.82
N SER A 30 -24.17 6.27 0.31
CA SER A 30 -23.95 6.55 -1.11
C SER A 30 -23.53 5.33 -1.94
N PHE A 31 -23.08 4.26 -1.28
CA PHE A 31 -22.48 3.08 -1.91
C PHE A 31 -21.19 3.42 -2.69
N GLY A 32 -20.35 4.26 -2.09
CA GLY A 32 -19.08 4.72 -2.68
C GLY A 32 -19.26 5.88 -3.67
N HIS A 33 -18.47 5.85 -4.75
CA HIS A 33 -18.48 6.87 -5.81
C HIS A 33 -19.81 6.91 -6.57
N VAL A 34 -20.38 8.11 -6.65
CA VAL A 34 -21.66 8.37 -7.34
C VAL A 34 -21.48 8.89 -8.77
N ARG A 35 -20.28 9.36 -9.09
CA ARG A 35 -19.86 9.77 -10.44
C ARG A 35 -18.49 9.20 -10.75
N ASP A 36 -18.21 9.03 -12.04
CA ASP A 36 -16.87 8.75 -12.55
C ASP A 36 -16.75 9.32 -13.97
N LEU A 37 -15.54 9.28 -14.52
CA LEU A 37 -15.28 9.59 -15.91
C LEU A 37 -15.96 8.54 -16.83
N PRO A 38 -16.45 8.93 -18.03
CA PRO A 38 -17.11 8.01 -18.95
C PRO A 38 -16.21 6.82 -19.32
N THR A 39 -16.81 5.65 -19.48
CA THR A 39 -16.12 4.38 -19.80
C THR A 39 -16.55 3.77 -21.13
N SER A 40 -17.71 4.14 -21.66
CA SER A 40 -18.40 3.44 -22.76
C SER A 40 -18.47 4.21 -24.09
N ASN A 41 -18.04 5.48 -24.12
CA ASN A 41 -18.21 6.35 -25.30
C ASN A 41 -16.93 6.50 -26.15
N GLY A 42 -15.83 5.83 -25.79
CA GLY A 42 -14.53 6.01 -26.47
C GLY A 42 -13.89 7.39 -26.23
N GLU A 43 -14.42 8.17 -25.29
CA GLU A 43 -13.89 9.48 -24.91
C GLU A 43 -12.94 9.36 -23.73
N ILE A 44 -11.92 10.22 -23.70
CA ILE A 44 -10.94 10.24 -22.61
C ILE A 44 -11.54 10.71 -21.28
N GLY A 45 -12.65 11.47 -21.32
CA GLY A 45 -13.42 11.86 -20.14
C GLY A 45 -12.99 13.17 -19.49
N TYR A 46 -12.26 14.04 -20.19
CA TYR A 46 -11.93 15.39 -19.73
C TYR A 46 -11.80 16.36 -20.92
N HIS A 47 -11.89 17.66 -20.66
CA HIS A 47 -11.73 18.69 -21.67
C HIS A 47 -10.25 18.86 -22.07
N PRO A 48 -9.88 18.80 -23.36
CA PRO A 48 -8.48 18.66 -23.79
C PRO A 48 -7.57 19.83 -23.44
N GLU A 49 -8.08 21.06 -23.39
CA GLU A 49 -7.26 22.26 -23.16
C GLU A 49 -7.08 22.60 -21.68
N THR A 50 -8.07 22.24 -20.87
CA THR A 50 -8.16 22.61 -19.45
C THR A 50 -7.91 21.42 -18.53
N PHE A 51 -8.00 20.20 -19.06
CA PHE A 51 -8.03 18.95 -18.32
C PHE A 51 -9.19 18.86 -17.32
N GLU A 52 -10.21 19.70 -17.44
CA GLU A 52 -11.37 19.62 -16.53
C GLU A 52 -12.11 18.30 -16.74
N PRO A 53 -12.34 17.50 -15.68
CA PRO A 53 -13.01 16.22 -15.79
C PRO A 53 -14.46 16.36 -16.27
N ILE A 54 -14.90 15.42 -17.10
CA ILE A 54 -16.30 15.28 -17.52
C ILE A 54 -16.87 14.09 -16.75
N TYR A 55 -17.62 14.38 -15.69
CA TYR A 55 -18.21 13.35 -14.83
C TYR A 55 -19.59 12.92 -15.28
N GLU A 56 -19.84 11.61 -15.28
CA GLU A 56 -21.15 11.02 -15.48
C GLU A 56 -21.61 10.30 -14.21
N VAL A 57 -22.93 10.32 -13.96
CA VAL A 57 -23.52 9.50 -12.89
C VAL A 57 -23.39 8.03 -13.28
N THR A 58 -22.75 7.24 -12.42
CA THR A 58 -22.57 5.81 -12.68
C THR A 58 -23.94 5.12 -12.70
N GLU A 59 -24.11 4.09 -13.52
CA GLU A 59 -25.37 3.37 -13.66
C GLU A 59 -25.87 2.86 -12.30
N LYS A 60 -24.96 2.29 -11.50
CA LYS A 60 -25.22 1.78 -10.15
C LYS A 60 -25.69 2.86 -9.18
N ALA A 61 -25.25 4.11 -9.34
CA ALA A 61 -25.59 5.20 -8.43
C ALA A 61 -26.92 5.91 -8.74
N ARG A 62 -27.53 5.69 -9.92
CA ARG A 62 -28.75 6.43 -10.33
C ARG A 62 -29.90 6.28 -9.33
N THR A 63 -30.16 5.06 -8.87
CA THR A 63 -31.20 4.77 -7.88
C THR A 63 -30.87 5.41 -6.53
N THR A 64 -29.62 5.27 -6.08
CA THR A 64 -29.15 5.87 -4.82
C THR A 64 -29.29 7.38 -4.82
N ILE A 65 -28.89 8.06 -5.90
CA ILE A 65 -29.02 9.51 -6.01
C ILE A 65 -30.47 9.96 -5.97
N LYS A 66 -31.40 9.21 -6.57
CA LYS A 66 -32.84 9.50 -6.47
C LYS A 66 -33.32 9.44 -5.01
N VAL A 67 -32.89 8.42 -4.26
CA VAL A 67 -33.21 8.26 -2.84
C VAL A 67 -32.60 9.38 -2.00
N LEU A 68 -31.32 9.71 -2.22
CA LEU A 68 -30.64 10.78 -1.48
C LEU A 68 -31.28 12.15 -1.76
N LYS A 69 -31.67 12.45 -3.01
CA LYS A 69 -32.39 13.69 -3.35
C LYS A 69 -33.75 13.80 -2.65
N ALA A 70 -34.44 12.69 -2.42
CA ALA A 70 -35.68 12.69 -1.64
C ALA A 70 -35.39 13.00 -0.17
N ALA A 71 -34.41 12.32 0.43
CA ALA A 71 -34.01 12.55 1.82
C ALA A 71 -33.54 13.98 2.10
N VAL A 72 -32.82 14.60 1.16
CA VAL A 72 -32.38 16.01 1.26
C VAL A 72 -33.58 16.98 1.36
N LYS A 73 -34.72 16.67 0.73
CA LYS A 73 -35.92 17.51 0.82
C LYS A 73 -36.69 17.36 2.13
N GLU A 74 -36.45 16.26 2.86
CA GLU A 74 -37.11 15.95 4.13
C GLU A 74 -36.33 16.44 5.35
N CYS A 75 -35.11 16.94 5.16
CA CYS A 75 -34.18 17.33 6.23
C CYS A 75 -33.76 18.80 6.09
N ASP A 76 -33.56 19.48 7.21
CA ASP A 76 -33.17 20.90 7.22
C ASP A 76 -31.65 21.11 7.06
N ARG A 77 -30.88 20.07 7.39
CA ARG A 77 -29.41 20.08 7.39
C ARG A 77 -28.88 18.80 6.78
N VAL A 78 -27.78 18.90 6.04
CA VAL A 78 -27.11 17.74 5.39
C VAL A 78 -25.65 17.75 5.77
N LEU A 79 -25.17 16.63 6.32
CA LEU A 79 -23.79 16.39 6.70
C LEU A 79 -23.19 15.28 5.83
N LEU A 80 -21.98 15.52 5.33
CA LEU A 80 -21.22 14.57 4.51
C LEU A 80 -20.13 13.92 5.36
N ALA A 81 -20.32 12.65 5.70
CA ALA A 81 -19.53 11.89 6.68
C ALA A 81 -18.77 10.73 6.03
N THR A 82 -18.22 10.96 4.83
CA THR A 82 -17.35 9.99 4.16
C THR A 82 -16.01 9.83 4.88
N ASP A 83 -15.25 8.80 4.51
CA ASP A 83 -13.92 8.53 5.07
C ASP A 83 -12.96 9.74 5.04
N PRO A 84 -12.06 9.87 6.03
CA PRO A 84 -11.25 11.07 6.23
C PRO A 84 -10.01 11.18 5.30
N ASP A 85 -10.07 10.64 4.09
CA ASP A 85 -8.99 10.68 3.10
C ASP A 85 -9.36 11.51 1.84
N ARG A 86 -8.40 11.73 0.94
CA ARG A 86 -8.61 12.38 -0.37
C ARG A 86 -9.78 11.78 -1.18
N GLU A 87 -9.95 10.46 -1.13
CA GLU A 87 -11.03 9.77 -1.86
C GLU A 87 -12.41 10.10 -1.28
N GLY A 88 -12.54 10.03 0.04
CA GLY A 88 -13.74 10.42 0.77
C GLY A 88 -14.07 11.90 0.57
N GLU A 89 -13.08 12.78 0.50
CA GLU A 89 -13.31 14.21 0.20
C GLU A 89 -13.89 14.42 -1.21
N ALA A 90 -13.38 13.70 -2.21
CA ALA A 90 -13.91 13.72 -3.58
C ALA A 90 -15.34 13.15 -3.66
N ILE A 91 -15.64 12.07 -2.93
CA ILE A 91 -17.02 11.52 -2.82
C ILE A 91 -17.95 12.57 -2.22
N SER A 92 -17.55 13.21 -1.12
CA SER A 92 -18.31 14.30 -0.49
C SER A 92 -18.57 15.44 -1.47
N TRP A 93 -17.56 15.86 -2.24
CA TRP A 93 -17.73 16.86 -3.28
C TRP A 93 -18.71 16.43 -4.36
N HIS A 94 -18.59 15.21 -4.88
CA HIS A 94 -19.51 14.68 -5.88
C HIS A 94 -20.96 14.62 -5.41
N LEU A 95 -21.18 14.22 -4.15
CA LEU A 95 -22.50 14.21 -3.51
C LEU A 95 -23.05 15.63 -3.40
N ALA A 96 -22.25 16.59 -2.91
CA ALA A 96 -22.68 17.98 -2.80
C ALA A 96 -23.13 18.57 -4.14
N GLU A 97 -22.35 18.33 -5.20
CA GLU A 97 -22.68 18.76 -6.57
C GLU A 97 -23.98 18.11 -7.08
N LEU A 98 -24.10 16.79 -6.99
CA LEU A 98 -25.25 16.07 -7.54
C LEU A 98 -26.57 16.35 -6.79
N LEU A 99 -26.47 16.57 -5.48
CA LEU A 99 -27.62 16.84 -4.62
C LEU A 99 -27.98 18.33 -4.59
N GLY A 100 -27.14 19.21 -5.18
CA GLY A 100 -27.39 20.65 -5.23
C GLY A 100 -27.30 21.32 -3.86
N LEU A 101 -26.40 20.86 -3.00
CA LEU A 101 -26.27 21.36 -1.62
C LEU A 101 -25.67 22.78 -1.62
N ARG A 102 -26.39 23.73 -1.03
CA ARG A 102 -25.90 25.11 -0.83
C ARG A 102 -24.88 25.19 0.30
N LYS A 103 -25.17 24.56 1.44
CA LYS A 103 -24.25 24.41 2.57
C LYS A 103 -23.60 23.04 2.49
N ARG A 104 -22.26 22.99 2.42
CA ARG A 104 -21.47 21.77 2.21
C ARG A 104 -20.72 21.41 3.48
N GLU A 105 -21.45 20.92 4.46
CA GLU A 105 -20.87 20.56 5.77
C GLU A 105 -20.25 19.16 5.72
N ARG A 106 -18.95 19.10 6.03
CA ARG A 106 -18.11 17.90 6.03
C ARG A 106 -17.82 17.46 7.47
N VAL A 107 -17.97 16.17 7.76
CA VAL A 107 -17.74 15.59 9.09
C VAL A 107 -16.68 14.49 8.99
N LYS A 108 -15.53 14.67 9.63
CA LYS A 108 -14.40 13.72 9.62
C LYS A 108 -14.25 13.07 11.00
N PHE A 109 -14.05 11.76 11.03
CA PHE A 109 -13.73 11.00 12.24
C PHE A 109 -12.83 9.83 11.87
N HIS A 110 -11.94 9.46 12.80
CA HIS A 110 -10.90 8.43 12.60
C HIS A 110 -11.23 7.12 13.32
N GLU A 111 -12.31 7.11 14.10
CA GLU A 111 -12.87 5.96 14.81
C GLU A 111 -14.40 6.11 14.88
N ILE A 112 -15.12 4.99 15.01
CA ILE A 112 -16.59 4.95 15.04
C ILE A 112 -17.06 4.66 16.46
N THR A 113 -16.81 5.63 17.36
CA THR A 113 -17.28 5.63 18.76
C THR A 113 -18.36 6.69 18.96
N ALA A 114 -19.25 6.50 19.92
CA ALA A 114 -20.33 7.46 20.20
C ALA A 114 -19.78 8.88 20.48
N SER A 115 -18.70 8.96 21.28
CA SER A 115 -18.03 10.22 21.61
C SER A 115 -17.42 10.90 20.39
N ALA A 116 -16.64 10.16 19.58
CA ALA A 116 -15.98 10.72 18.39
C ALA A 116 -17.00 11.21 17.35
N ILE A 117 -18.07 10.46 17.13
CA ILE A 117 -19.13 10.81 16.17
C ILE A 117 -19.88 12.07 16.63
N LEU A 118 -20.30 12.14 17.90
CA LEU A 118 -21.01 13.31 18.43
C LEU A 118 -20.12 14.56 18.41
N LYS A 119 -18.83 14.43 18.75
CA LYS A 119 -17.86 15.53 18.63
C LYS A 119 -17.76 16.01 17.18
N ALA A 120 -17.58 15.10 16.23
CA ALA A 120 -17.40 15.42 14.81
C ALA A 120 -18.64 16.08 14.18
N ILE A 121 -19.85 15.62 14.51
CA ILE A 121 -21.12 16.19 14.00
C ILE A 121 -21.34 17.63 14.50
N ASN A 122 -20.87 17.94 15.70
CA ASN A 122 -20.99 19.26 16.30
C ASN A 122 -19.94 20.26 15.77
N THR A 123 -18.88 19.79 15.11
CA THR A 123 -17.82 20.64 14.54
C THR A 123 -17.55 20.32 13.06
N PRO A 124 -18.53 20.51 12.16
CA PRO A 124 -18.32 20.27 10.75
C PRO A 124 -17.37 21.31 10.14
N SER A 125 -16.64 20.90 9.12
CA SER A 125 -15.81 21.79 8.29
C SER A 125 -16.44 22.02 6.91
N ALA A 126 -15.84 22.90 6.12
CA ALA A 126 -16.11 22.94 4.68
C ALA A 126 -15.41 21.76 3.97
N ILE A 127 -15.91 21.41 2.77
CA ILE A 127 -15.18 20.51 1.87
C ILE A 127 -13.87 21.20 1.47
N ASP A 128 -12.77 20.48 1.63
CA ASP A 128 -11.44 20.91 1.22
C ASP A 128 -11.28 20.73 -0.29
N THR A 129 -11.36 21.86 -1.02
CA THR A 129 -11.22 21.86 -2.47
C THR A 129 -9.83 21.45 -2.95
N SER A 130 -8.79 21.65 -2.14
CA SER A 130 -7.42 21.29 -2.51
C SER A 130 -7.23 19.77 -2.47
N LEU A 131 -7.79 19.10 -1.46
CA LEU A 131 -7.86 17.62 -1.40
C LEU A 131 -8.66 17.05 -2.58
N VAL A 132 -9.80 17.65 -2.92
CA VAL A 132 -10.59 17.26 -4.10
C VAL A 132 -9.75 17.39 -5.37
N ARG A 133 -9.12 18.54 -5.61
CA ARG A 133 -8.30 18.78 -6.81
C ARG A 133 -7.08 17.85 -6.88
N ALA A 134 -6.47 17.51 -5.77
CA ALA A 134 -5.42 16.49 -5.73
C ALA A 134 -5.94 15.11 -6.16
N GLN A 135 -7.13 14.71 -5.68
CA GLN A 135 -7.77 13.46 -6.10
C GLN A 135 -8.14 13.48 -7.60
N GLU A 136 -8.68 14.59 -8.11
CA GLU A 136 -9.00 14.74 -9.52
C GLU A 136 -7.74 14.65 -10.39
N ALA A 137 -6.64 15.29 -9.97
CA ALA A 137 -5.36 15.25 -10.70
C ALA A 137 -4.86 13.81 -10.82
N ARG A 138 -4.87 13.07 -9.70
CA ARG A 138 -4.55 11.63 -9.70
C ARG A 138 -5.42 10.87 -10.69
N ARG A 139 -6.74 11.09 -10.63
CA ARG A 139 -7.72 10.39 -11.48
C ARG A 139 -7.49 10.65 -12.97
N ILE A 140 -7.19 11.89 -13.36
CA ILE A 140 -6.93 12.26 -14.75
C ILE A 140 -5.56 11.73 -15.24
N ILE A 141 -4.51 11.80 -14.43
CA ILE A 141 -3.20 11.26 -14.79
C ILE A 141 -3.29 9.73 -14.98
N ASP A 142 -3.95 9.02 -14.06
CA ASP A 142 -4.16 7.57 -14.21
C ASP A 142 -5.00 7.24 -15.45
N ARG A 143 -6.00 8.07 -15.78
CA ARG A 143 -6.79 7.96 -17.01
C ARG A 143 -5.93 8.18 -18.26
N GLN A 144 -5.03 9.17 -18.25
CA GLN A 144 -4.12 9.46 -19.37
C GLN A 144 -3.20 8.27 -19.65
N VAL A 145 -2.51 7.75 -18.64
CA VAL A 145 -1.63 6.58 -18.80
C VAL A 145 -2.42 5.38 -19.30
N GLY A 146 -3.53 5.04 -18.62
CA GLY A 146 -4.33 3.87 -18.97
C GLY A 146 -4.92 3.95 -20.38
N TRP A 147 -5.45 5.10 -20.78
CA TRP A 147 -6.15 5.25 -22.06
C TRP A 147 -5.19 5.44 -23.23
N LEU A 148 -4.14 6.26 -23.08
CA LEU A 148 -3.22 6.58 -24.17
C LEU A 148 -2.20 5.47 -24.43
N VAL A 149 -1.75 4.74 -23.41
CA VAL A 149 -0.64 3.78 -23.55
C VAL A 149 -1.13 2.35 -23.80
N SER A 150 -2.26 1.93 -23.23
CA SER A 150 -2.70 0.52 -23.31
C SER A 150 -2.96 0.02 -24.75
N GLY A 151 -3.51 0.87 -25.62
CA GLY A 151 -3.74 0.53 -27.03
C GLY A 151 -2.45 0.32 -27.82
N PRO A 152 -1.53 1.31 -27.85
CA PRO A 152 -0.19 1.16 -28.41
C PRO A 152 0.60 -0.02 -27.84
N LEU A 153 0.55 -0.23 -26.52
CA LEU A 153 1.18 -1.37 -25.86
C LEU A 153 0.63 -2.70 -26.37
N THR A 154 -0.71 -2.84 -26.43
CA THR A 154 -1.39 -4.03 -26.95
C THR A 154 -0.97 -4.33 -28.40
N ARG A 155 -0.86 -3.30 -29.25
CA ARG A 155 -0.40 -3.46 -30.63
C ARG A 155 1.06 -3.91 -30.70
N LYS A 156 1.93 -3.34 -29.86
CA LYS A 156 3.36 -3.65 -29.86
C LYS A 156 3.66 -5.08 -29.42
N ILE A 157 2.93 -5.59 -28.42
CA ILE A 157 3.15 -6.95 -27.91
C ILE A 157 2.26 -8.01 -28.59
N GLY A 158 1.27 -7.61 -29.38
CA GLY A 158 0.35 -8.52 -30.09
C GLY A 158 -0.70 -9.22 -29.19
N GLN A 159 -0.82 -8.81 -27.93
CA GLN A 159 -1.73 -9.37 -26.93
C GLN A 159 -2.37 -8.24 -26.12
N ARG A 160 -3.62 -8.43 -25.67
CA ARG A 160 -4.33 -7.45 -24.85
C ARG A 160 -3.54 -7.14 -23.57
N ALA A 161 -3.12 -5.90 -23.43
CA ALA A 161 -2.40 -5.40 -22.26
C ALA A 161 -2.94 -4.06 -21.79
N SER A 162 -2.59 -3.72 -20.55
CA SER A 162 -2.94 -2.48 -19.89
C SER A 162 -1.71 -1.87 -19.26
N ALA A 163 -1.52 -0.58 -19.47
CA ALA A 163 -0.55 0.22 -18.76
C ALA A 163 -1.23 0.93 -17.59
N GLY A 164 -0.51 1.11 -16.50
CA GLY A 164 -1.01 1.88 -15.38
C GLY A 164 0.15 2.44 -14.58
N ARG A 165 0.05 3.70 -14.17
CA ARG A 165 1.14 4.42 -13.50
C ARG A 165 1.72 3.66 -12.30
N VAL A 166 0.88 2.96 -11.53
CA VAL A 166 1.34 2.20 -10.36
C VAL A 166 1.43 0.70 -10.63
N GLN A 167 0.54 0.17 -11.46
CA GLN A 167 0.53 -1.25 -11.82
C GLN A 167 1.79 -1.66 -12.59
N SER A 168 2.23 -0.82 -13.53
CA SER A 168 3.39 -1.13 -14.36
C SER A 168 4.69 -1.17 -13.55
N PRO A 169 4.98 -0.22 -12.64
CA PRO A 169 6.08 -0.37 -11.66
C PRO A 169 5.96 -1.60 -10.76
N ALA A 170 4.75 -1.93 -10.30
CA ALA A 170 4.55 -3.13 -9.47
C ALA A 170 4.90 -4.42 -10.24
N LEU A 171 4.47 -4.51 -11.50
CA LEU A 171 4.87 -5.59 -12.40
C LEU A 171 6.39 -5.61 -12.65
N ALA A 172 7.00 -4.42 -12.84
CA ALA A 172 8.43 -4.28 -13.04
C ALA A 172 9.23 -4.90 -11.88
N LEU A 173 8.86 -4.65 -10.62
CA LEU A 173 9.52 -5.25 -9.46
C LEU A 173 9.51 -6.79 -9.50
N VAL A 174 8.38 -7.40 -9.91
CA VAL A 174 8.26 -8.85 -10.00
C VAL A 174 9.10 -9.40 -11.16
N VAL A 175 9.08 -8.74 -12.32
CA VAL A 175 9.87 -9.14 -13.50
C VAL A 175 11.38 -8.97 -13.26
N GLU A 176 11.81 -7.85 -12.67
CA GLU A 176 13.21 -7.59 -12.33
C GLU A 176 13.73 -8.64 -11.33
N ARG A 177 12.95 -8.96 -10.29
CA ARG A 177 13.29 -10.06 -9.36
C ARG A 177 13.41 -11.41 -10.07
N GLU A 178 12.51 -11.72 -10.99
CA GLU A 178 12.60 -12.98 -11.74
C GLU A 178 13.85 -13.01 -12.63
N ARG A 179 14.24 -11.89 -13.23
CA ARG A 179 15.51 -11.78 -13.98
C ARG A 179 16.73 -11.96 -13.10
N GLU A 180 16.73 -11.39 -11.89
CA GLU A 180 17.79 -11.63 -10.90
C GLU A 180 17.91 -13.12 -10.58
N ILE A 181 16.78 -13.81 -10.37
CA ILE A 181 16.75 -15.25 -10.08
C ILE A 181 17.24 -16.08 -11.28
N LEU A 182 16.81 -15.75 -12.50
CA LEU A 182 17.20 -16.47 -13.72
C LEU A 182 18.67 -16.26 -14.10
N ALA A 183 19.21 -15.05 -13.83
CA ALA A 183 20.61 -14.72 -14.08
C ALA A 183 21.55 -15.23 -12.97
N PHE A 184 21.00 -15.61 -11.82
CA PHE A 184 21.76 -16.06 -10.66
C PHE A 184 22.51 -17.36 -10.95
N LYS A 185 23.83 -17.33 -10.77
CA LYS A 185 24.68 -18.51 -10.85
C LYS A 185 24.98 -18.98 -9.44
N LYS A 186 24.53 -20.19 -9.13
CA LYS A 186 24.78 -20.84 -7.85
C LYS A 186 26.29 -21.10 -7.70
N GLU A 187 26.88 -20.55 -6.65
CA GLU A 187 28.26 -20.79 -6.29
C GLU A 187 28.30 -21.64 -5.01
N ALA A 188 29.14 -22.68 -5.01
CA ALA A 188 29.44 -23.45 -3.82
C ALA A 188 30.45 -22.67 -2.96
N PHE A 189 30.27 -22.75 -1.65
CA PHE A 189 31.25 -22.25 -0.70
C PHE A 189 31.28 -23.16 0.52
N PHE A 190 32.39 -23.13 1.24
CA PHE A 190 32.65 -24.01 2.37
C PHE A 190 32.77 -23.18 3.63
N THR A 191 32.16 -23.66 4.71
CA THR A 191 32.51 -23.26 6.07
C THR A 191 33.15 -24.44 6.78
N VAL A 192 33.89 -24.14 7.83
CA VAL A 192 34.44 -25.09 8.78
C VAL A 192 33.81 -24.77 10.12
N GLU A 193 33.12 -25.74 10.68
CA GLU A 193 32.42 -25.63 11.96
C GLU A 193 33.20 -26.43 12.99
N ALA A 194 33.72 -25.75 14.02
CA ALA A 194 34.41 -26.35 15.14
C ALA A 194 33.45 -26.46 16.32
N GLU A 195 33.13 -27.69 16.72
CA GLU A 195 32.28 -28.00 17.87
C GLU A 195 33.16 -28.20 19.11
N PHE A 196 32.77 -27.62 20.25
CA PHE A 196 33.49 -27.77 21.52
C PHE A 196 32.70 -28.60 22.54
N SER A 197 31.38 -28.49 22.51
CA SER A 197 30.44 -29.28 23.31
C SER A 197 29.12 -29.40 22.53
N GLU A 198 28.18 -30.23 23.01
CA GLU A 198 26.86 -30.39 22.36
C GLU A 198 26.05 -29.08 22.26
N GLU A 199 26.46 -28.03 23.00
CA GLU A 199 25.71 -26.78 23.12
C GLU A 199 26.28 -25.62 22.30
N TRP A 200 27.54 -25.69 21.85
CA TRP A 200 28.15 -24.57 21.10
C TRP A 200 29.35 -24.93 20.24
N GLY A 201 29.55 -24.11 19.20
CA GLY A 201 30.67 -24.20 18.28
C GLY A 201 31.07 -22.82 17.73
N ALA A 202 32.08 -22.80 16.87
CA ALA A 202 32.54 -21.60 16.17
C ALA A 202 32.71 -21.91 14.67
N VAL A 203 32.53 -20.88 13.83
CA VAL A 203 32.52 -21.04 12.38
C VAL A 203 33.64 -20.21 11.73
N TRP A 204 34.26 -20.78 10.71
CA TRP A 204 35.14 -20.10 9.76
C TRP A 204 34.68 -20.36 8.32
N PRO A 205 34.80 -19.41 7.38
CA PRO A 205 34.94 -17.99 7.63
C PRO A 205 33.65 -17.45 8.27
N SER A 206 33.81 -16.52 9.23
CA SER A 206 32.70 -15.88 9.94
C SER A 206 32.26 -14.54 9.35
N ASP A 207 33.01 -14.04 8.37
CA ASP A 207 32.81 -12.75 7.74
C ASP A 207 32.17 -12.95 6.36
N GLU A 208 31.80 -11.88 5.64
CA GLU A 208 31.19 -11.98 4.29
C GLU A 208 32.08 -12.67 3.24
N GLN A 209 33.33 -12.99 3.57
CA GLN A 209 34.21 -13.78 2.72
C GLN A 209 33.82 -15.25 2.72
N GLN A 210 33.43 -15.74 1.54
CA GLN A 210 33.14 -17.16 1.32
C GLN A 210 34.41 -17.91 0.89
N CYS A 211 34.70 -19.05 1.51
CA CYS A 211 35.75 -19.95 1.04
C CYS A 211 35.24 -20.78 -0.15
N LYS A 212 35.83 -20.61 -1.34
CA LYS A 212 35.44 -21.38 -2.54
C LYS A 212 36.30 -22.63 -2.77
N ASP A 213 37.37 -22.80 -1.98
CA ASP A 213 38.32 -23.90 -2.14
C ASP A 213 38.11 -24.95 -1.05
N ARG A 214 37.65 -26.12 -1.46
CA ARG A 214 37.42 -27.26 -0.56
C ARG A 214 38.70 -27.71 0.14
N SER A 215 39.84 -27.70 -0.55
CA SER A 215 41.12 -28.17 0.01
C SER A 215 41.61 -27.27 1.15
N VAL A 216 41.35 -25.97 1.04
CA VAL A 216 41.62 -25.01 2.12
C VAL A 216 40.71 -25.30 3.31
N ALA A 217 39.41 -25.52 3.09
CA ALA A 217 38.49 -25.86 4.17
C ALA A 217 38.85 -27.20 4.84
N GLU A 218 39.22 -28.22 4.07
CA GLU A 218 39.69 -29.52 4.58
C GLU A 218 40.98 -29.39 5.39
N THR A 219 41.94 -28.57 4.95
CA THR A 219 43.17 -28.29 5.70
C THR A 219 42.88 -27.63 7.05
N ILE A 220 41.91 -26.71 7.07
CA ILE A 220 41.51 -26.00 8.28
C ILE A 220 40.73 -26.93 9.22
N ALA A 221 39.98 -27.90 8.67
CA ALA A 221 39.26 -28.90 9.47
C ALA A 221 40.16 -29.88 10.22
N GLU A 222 41.48 -29.90 9.96
CA GLU A 222 42.45 -30.67 10.74
C GLU A 222 42.77 -30.06 12.11
N SER A 223 42.25 -28.86 12.39
CA SER A 223 42.41 -28.15 13.68
C SER A 223 41.87 -28.98 14.84
N LYS A 224 42.53 -28.94 16.01
CA LYS A 224 42.09 -29.67 17.22
C LYS A 224 42.03 -28.80 18.46
N GLN A 225 42.87 -27.76 18.49
CA GLN A 225 43.08 -26.90 19.62
C GLN A 225 42.89 -25.45 19.21
N PHE A 226 42.14 -24.73 20.03
CA PHE A 226 41.76 -23.34 19.81
C PHE A 226 42.11 -22.51 21.03
N SER A 227 42.63 -21.30 20.82
CA SER A 227 42.86 -20.32 21.88
C SER A 227 41.83 -19.20 21.79
N VAL A 228 41.27 -18.80 22.91
CA VAL A 228 40.33 -17.67 22.97
C VAL A 228 41.12 -16.38 22.78
N LEU A 229 40.89 -15.67 21.68
CA LEU A 229 41.50 -14.36 21.43
C LEU A 229 40.69 -13.25 22.09
N GLU A 230 39.38 -13.28 21.90
CA GLU A 230 38.44 -12.27 22.37
C GLU A 230 37.17 -12.95 22.84
N TYR A 231 36.61 -12.45 23.93
CA TYR A 231 35.28 -12.82 24.43
C TYR A 231 34.61 -11.54 24.93
N ASP A 232 33.44 -11.24 24.37
CA ASP A 232 32.60 -10.12 24.80
C ASP A 232 31.23 -10.66 25.19
N LEU A 233 30.75 -10.18 26.34
CA LEU A 233 29.41 -10.44 26.85
C LEU A 233 28.71 -9.09 27.02
N SER A 234 27.80 -8.79 26.11
CA SER A 234 27.10 -7.52 26.07
C SER A 234 25.60 -7.68 26.20
N LYS A 235 24.94 -6.59 26.61
CA LYS A 235 23.48 -6.50 26.63
C LYS A 235 23.00 -5.82 25.36
N LEU A 236 22.05 -6.45 24.68
CA LEU A 236 21.36 -5.88 23.53
C LEU A 236 19.91 -5.61 23.92
N HIS A 237 19.47 -4.37 23.69
CA HIS A 237 18.06 -4.01 23.83
C HIS A 237 17.41 -4.02 22.45
N GLU A 238 16.20 -4.58 22.36
CA GLU A 238 15.39 -4.58 21.16
C GLU A 238 14.08 -3.84 21.44
N ASP A 239 13.98 -2.64 20.89
CA ASP A 239 12.79 -1.80 21.02
C ASP A 239 11.55 -2.47 20.42
N PRO A 240 10.36 -2.18 20.96
CA PRO A 240 9.13 -2.70 20.39
C PRO A 240 8.86 -2.13 18.99
N PRO A 241 8.19 -2.90 18.12
CA PRO A 241 7.77 -2.42 16.82
C PRO A 241 6.68 -1.35 16.96
N PRO A 242 6.55 -0.43 15.97
CA PRO A 242 5.49 0.56 15.97
C PRO A 242 4.09 -0.08 15.95
N PRO A 243 3.06 0.66 16.40
CA PRO A 243 1.68 0.39 16.03
C PRO A 243 1.52 0.22 14.52
N PHE A 244 0.53 -0.55 14.10
CA PHE A 244 0.37 -0.84 12.68
C PHE A 244 0.00 0.41 11.89
N ARG A 245 0.72 0.64 10.80
CA ARG A 245 0.19 1.30 9.61
C ARG A 245 -0.29 0.25 8.61
N THR A 246 -0.95 0.65 7.53
CA THR A 246 -1.60 -0.30 6.60
C THR A 246 -0.64 -1.36 6.05
N SER A 247 0.50 -0.98 5.50
CA SER A 247 1.51 -1.91 4.97
C SER A 247 1.98 -2.95 5.99
N LYS A 248 2.31 -2.50 7.22
CA LYS A 248 2.77 -3.38 8.29
C LYS A 248 1.68 -4.31 8.78
N LEU A 249 0.41 -3.88 8.80
CA LEU A 249 -0.72 -4.78 9.05
C LEU A 249 -0.82 -5.86 7.97
N LEU A 250 -0.70 -5.49 6.68
CA LEU A 250 -0.76 -6.44 5.57
C LEU A 250 0.39 -7.46 5.61
N GLN A 251 1.59 -7.01 6.00
CA GLN A 251 2.73 -7.89 6.22
C GLN A 251 2.43 -8.88 7.36
N ALA A 252 2.07 -8.36 8.53
CA ALA A 252 1.87 -9.17 9.72
C ALA A 252 0.72 -10.17 9.55
N ALA A 253 -0.40 -9.74 8.96
CA ALA A 253 -1.52 -10.64 8.69
C ALA A 253 -1.16 -11.76 7.70
N SER A 254 -0.29 -11.48 6.72
CA SER A 254 0.19 -12.52 5.80
C SER A 254 1.11 -13.53 6.47
N VAL A 255 2.00 -13.09 7.37
CA VAL A 255 2.96 -13.97 8.06
C VAL A 255 2.26 -14.76 9.17
N VAL A 256 1.48 -14.07 10.00
CA VAL A 256 0.89 -14.64 11.22
C VAL A 256 -0.41 -15.40 10.94
N LEU A 257 -1.27 -14.85 10.07
CA LEU A 257 -2.63 -15.37 9.84
C LEU A 257 -2.78 -16.04 8.46
N GLY A 258 -1.76 -15.96 7.59
CA GLY A 258 -1.85 -16.46 6.22
C GLY A 258 -2.85 -15.69 5.36
N PHE A 259 -3.23 -14.47 5.75
CA PHE A 259 -4.19 -13.66 5.00
C PHE A 259 -3.51 -12.90 3.87
N ASP A 260 -4.08 -12.95 2.67
CA ASP A 260 -3.65 -12.08 1.58
C ASP A 260 -4.02 -10.61 1.87
N PRO A 261 -3.40 -9.64 1.18
CA PRO A 261 -3.66 -8.23 1.42
C PRO A 261 -5.13 -7.81 1.24
N LYS A 262 -5.85 -8.36 0.27
CA LYS A 262 -7.26 -7.98 0.03
C LYS A 262 -8.16 -8.49 1.15
N ARG A 263 -8.02 -9.76 1.53
CA ARG A 263 -8.74 -10.33 2.67
C ARG A 263 -8.46 -9.53 3.94
N THR A 264 -7.21 -9.14 4.19
CA THR A 264 -6.83 -8.33 5.35
C THR A 264 -7.52 -6.96 5.33
N MET A 265 -7.54 -6.27 4.19
CA MET A 265 -8.24 -4.98 4.06
C MET A 265 -9.75 -5.11 4.22
N ASP A 266 -10.37 -6.14 3.66
CA ASP A 266 -11.82 -6.39 3.79
C ASP A 266 -12.21 -6.66 5.25
N LEU A 267 -11.41 -7.45 5.97
CA LEU A 267 -11.59 -7.71 7.40
C LEU A 267 -11.37 -6.44 8.23
N ALA A 268 -10.30 -5.68 7.98
CA ALA A 268 -10.05 -4.41 8.67
C ALA A 268 -11.17 -3.37 8.41
N GLN A 269 -11.70 -3.34 7.19
CA GLN A 269 -12.86 -2.52 6.82
C GLN A 269 -14.09 -2.92 7.63
N SER A 270 -14.33 -4.22 7.84
CA SER A 270 -15.40 -4.72 8.70
C SER A 270 -15.17 -4.36 10.17
N LEU A 271 -13.97 -4.57 10.70
CA LEU A 271 -13.60 -4.17 12.07
C LEU A 271 -13.84 -2.68 12.32
N PHE A 272 -13.50 -1.82 11.35
CA PHE A 272 -13.75 -0.39 11.42
C PHE A 272 -15.24 -0.05 11.31
N GLN A 273 -15.95 -0.48 10.25
CA GLN A 273 -17.32 -0.02 9.96
C GLN A 273 -18.42 -0.78 10.67
N LYS A 274 -18.32 -2.12 10.75
CA LYS A 274 -19.36 -2.98 11.33
C LYS A 274 -19.28 -2.97 12.84
N HIS A 275 -18.06 -3.13 13.35
CA HIS A 275 -17.81 -3.35 14.77
C HIS A 275 -17.42 -2.06 15.49
N GLY A 276 -16.79 -1.10 14.80
CA GLY A 276 -16.20 0.07 15.45
C GLY A 276 -15.00 -0.29 16.34
N ALA A 277 -14.42 -1.48 16.14
CA ALA A 277 -13.44 -2.09 17.02
C ALA A 277 -12.03 -1.52 16.84
N ILE A 278 -11.72 -0.94 15.68
CA ILE A 278 -10.41 -0.36 15.37
C ILE A 278 -10.54 1.05 14.80
N SER A 279 -9.44 1.81 14.86
CA SER A 279 -9.27 3.07 14.14
C SER A 279 -9.18 2.85 12.61
N TYR A 280 -9.17 3.96 11.86
CA TYR A 280 -9.15 3.92 10.40
C TYR A 280 -7.93 3.17 9.85
N HIS A 281 -8.20 2.10 9.09
CA HIS A 281 -7.21 1.10 8.67
C HIS A 281 -6.42 1.46 7.39
N ARG A 282 -6.69 2.62 6.78
CA ARG A 282 -5.92 3.16 5.63
C ARG A 282 -5.11 4.36 6.10
N THR A 283 -3.91 4.08 6.61
CA THR A 283 -3.03 5.06 7.25
C THR A 283 -1.59 4.71 6.96
N ASP A 284 -0.76 5.73 6.74
CA ASP A 284 0.70 5.66 6.67
C ASP A 284 1.37 6.15 7.97
N GLU A 285 0.57 6.55 8.97
CA GLU A 285 1.02 6.97 10.29
C GLU A 285 1.15 5.77 11.24
N SER A 286 2.22 5.77 12.03
CA SER A 286 2.49 4.78 13.07
C SER A 286 2.32 5.33 14.48
N ASN A 287 2.17 6.64 14.64
CA ASN A 287 1.91 7.27 15.93
C ASN A 287 0.41 7.23 16.31
N ILE A 288 0.17 7.32 17.61
CA ILE A 288 -1.16 7.33 18.23
C ILE A 288 -1.41 8.65 18.96
N SER A 289 -2.70 9.01 19.10
CA SER A 289 -3.11 10.16 19.91
C SER A 289 -2.75 10.02 21.39
N ASP A 290 -2.79 11.11 22.15
CA ASP A 290 -2.55 11.08 23.59
C ASP A 290 -3.65 10.32 24.35
N ASP A 291 -4.90 10.46 23.92
CA ASP A 291 -6.03 9.71 24.45
C ASP A 291 -5.82 8.19 24.26
N ALA A 292 -5.45 7.78 23.05
CA ALA A 292 -5.17 6.37 22.75
C ALA A 292 -3.97 5.82 23.53
N TYR A 293 -2.93 6.63 23.70
CA TYR A 293 -1.78 6.27 24.53
C TYR A 293 -2.21 6.01 25.98
N GLY A 294 -3.01 6.90 26.56
CA GLY A 294 -3.56 6.73 27.91
C GLY A 294 -4.30 5.41 28.07
N MET A 295 -5.21 5.10 27.14
CA MET A 295 -5.99 3.84 27.15
C MET A 295 -5.10 2.59 27.06
N ILE A 296 -4.05 2.61 26.23
CA ILE A 296 -3.13 1.49 26.07
C ILE A 296 -2.30 1.27 27.34
N VAL A 297 -1.79 2.35 27.93
CA VAL A 297 -0.99 2.29 29.16
C VAL A 297 -1.82 1.79 30.33
N GLU A 298 -3.02 2.32 30.52
CA GLU A 298 -3.95 1.88 31.57
C GLU A 298 -4.27 0.39 31.43
N TYR A 299 -4.66 -0.05 30.22
CA TYR A 299 -4.95 -1.46 29.94
C TYR A 299 -3.76 -2.39 30.26
N GLY A 300 -2.55 -1.95 29.90
CA GLY A 300 -1.32 -2.70 30.15
C GLY A 300 -0.93 -2.76 31.63
N GLN A 301 -1.10 -1.65 32.36
CA GLN A 301 -0.84 -1.57 33.80
C GLN A 301 -1.79 -2.47 34.59
N GLU A 302 -3.09 -2.48 34.28
CA GLU A 302 -4.08 -3.37 34.90
C GLU A 302 -3.71 -4.86 34.77
N ARG A 303 -3.00 -5.21 33.70
CA ARG A 303 -2.57 -6.59 33.39
C ARG A 303 -1.13 -6.89 33.80
N ASN A 304 -0.47 -5.95 34.48
CA ASN A 304 0.92 -6.05 34.90
C ASN A 304 1.89 -6.30 33.73
N TYR A 305 1.58 -5.76 32.55
CA TYR A 305 2.56 -5.75 31.47
C TYR A 305 3.67 -4.74 31.77
N PRO A 306 4.94 -5.01 31.37
CA PRO A 306 6.04 -4.07 31.53
C PRO A 306 5.86 -2.88 30.57
N MET A 307 4.99 -1.94 30.95
CA MET A 307 4.73 -0.72 30.19
C MET A 307 5.88 0.26 30.32
N SER A 308 6.16 0.99 29.24
CA SER A 308 7.21 1.99 29.26
C SER A 308 6.83 3.24 30.06
N SER A 309 7.80 3.84 30.75
CA SER A 309 7.59 5.07 31.52
C SER A 309 7.37 6.31 30.65
N GLU A 310 7.75 6.26 29.36
CA GLU A 310 7.62 7.36 28.41
C GLU A 310 6.80 6.93 27.19
N LYS A 311 6.09 7.90 26.58
CA LYS A 311 5.36 7.67 25.33
C LYS A 311 6.34 7.43 24.20
N ARG A 312 6.23 6.25 23.56
CA ARG A 312 7.04 5.92 22.39
C ARG A 312 6.44 6.53 21.13
N THR A 313 7.29 7.12 20.31
CA THR A 313 6.93 7.75 19.03
C THR A 313 7.87 7.31 17.92
N TRP A 314 7.36 7.24 16.69
CA TRP A 314 8.12 6.81 15.52
C TRP A 314 8.18 7.93 14.48
N LYS A 315 9.25 7.93 13.68
CA LYS A 315 9.34 8.86 12.55
C LYS A 315 8.28 8.49 11.51
N GLY A 316 7.35 9.41 11.23
CA GLY A 316 6.39 9.27 10.15
C GLY A 316 7.07 9.16 8.78
N VAL A 317 6.41 8.49 7.82
CA VAL A 317 6.94 8.26 6.47
C VAL A 317 6.80 9.49 5.56
N VAL A 318 5.90 10.41 5.89
CA VAL A 318 5.66 11.66 5.13
C VAL A 318 5.32 12.78 6.12
N ALA A 319 5.58 14.04 5.75
CA ALA A 319 5.04 15.20 6.45
C ALA A 319 3.50 15.17 6.37
N ALA A 320 2.87 14.49 7.32
CA ALA A 320 1.45 14.19 7.33
C ALA A 320 0.61 15.47 7.37
N GLN A 321 -0.09 15.78 6.27
CA GLN A 321 -1.18 16.75 6.27
C GLN A 321 -2.53 16.11 6.61
N GLU A 322 -2.65 14.79 6.42
CA GLU A 322 -3.82 14.04 6.84
C GLU A 322 -3.54 13.49 8.25
N ALA A 323 -4.19 14.06 9.27
CA ALA A 323 -4.03 13.68 10.68
C ALA A 323 -4.64 12.30 10.97
N HIS A 324 -4.13 11.24 10.32
CA HIS A 324 -4.44 9.87 10.66
C HIS A 324 -3.54 9.42 11.81
N GLU A 325 -4.07 8.53 12.63
CA GLU A 325 -3.30 7.78 13.61
C GLU A 325 -3.03 6.37 13.08
N ALA A 326 -2.23 5.61 13.82
CA ALA A 326 -2.03 4.20 13.57
C ALA A 326 -3.33 3.39 13.70
N ILE A 327 -3.30 2.20 13.10
CA ILE A 327 -4.31 1.16 13.25
C ILE A 327 -4.18 0.55 14.65
N ARG A 328 -5.17 0.80 15.48
CA ARG A 328 -5.24 0.39 16.90
C ARG A 328 -6.68 0.04 17.28
N PRO A 329 -6.92 -0.62 18.42
CA PRO A 329 -8.26 -0.73 18.98
C PRO A 329 -8.88 0.65 19.26
N SER A 330 -10.17 0.81 18.99
CA SER A 330 -10.93 2.01 19.40
C SER A 330 -11.16 2.03 20.91
N ASP A 331 -11.30 0.85 21.51
CA ASP A 331 -11.39 0.60 22.93
C ASP A 331 -10.53 -0.62 23.28
N MET A 332 -9.61 -0.45 24.23
CA MET A 332 -8.68 -1.52 24.64
C MET A 332 -9.40 -2.67 25.35
N ASN A 333 -10.58 -2.41 25.92
CA ASN A 333 -11.41 -3.40 26.58
C ASN A 333 -12.43 -4.07 25.62
N TYR A 334 -12.45 -3.70 24.34
CA TYR A 334 -13.30 -4.35 23.36
C TYR A 334 -12.95 -5.83 23.25
N GLN A 335 -13.94 -6.70 23.48
CA GLN A 335 -13.82 -8.14 23.36
C GLN A 335 -14.56 -8.65 22.11
N PRO A 336 -13.92 -9.48 21.27
CA PRO A 336 -14.63 -10.14 20.18
C PRO A 336 -15.83 -10.93 20.69
N ASP A 337 -17.00 -10.68 20.10
CA ASP A 337 -18.26 -11.33 20.43
C ASP A 337 -18.70 -12.32 19.33
N GLU A 338 -19.85 -12.95 19.52
CA GLU A 338 -20.42 -13.92 18.58
C GLU A 338 -20.78 -13.32 17.21
N THR A 339 -20.80 -12.00 17.06
CA THR A 339 -21.10 -11.32 15.79
C THR A 339 -19.87 -11.17 14.89
N MET A 340 -18.68 -11.42 15.45
CA MET A 340 -17.40 -11.43 14.74
C MET A 340 -17.12 -12.81 14.15
N THR A 341 -16.60 -12.84 12.92
CA THR A 341 -16.06 -14.09 12.38
C THR A 341 -14.74 -14.45 13.08
N ALA A 342 -14.33 -15.73 12.99
CA ALA A 342 -13.05 -16.16 13.53
C ALA A 342 -11.86 -15.36 12.97
N ASP A 343 -11.91 -15.01 11.69
CA ASP A 343 -10.88 -14.21 11.02
C ASP A 343 -10.89 -12.74 11.48
N GLU A 344 -12.07 -12.14 11.64
CA GLU A 344 -12.20 -10.78 12.18
C GLU A 344 -11.61 -10.73 13.59
N ALA A 345 -11.93 -11.72 14.43
CA ALA A 345 -11.40 -11.82 15.79
C ALA A 345 -9.89 -12.05 15.80
N ALA A 346 -9.36 -12.86 14.87
CA ALA A 346 -7.92 -13.09 14.75
C ALA A 346 -7.16 -11.83 14.32
N LEU A 347 -7.66 -11.10 13.32
CA LEU A 347 -7.07 -9.83 12.88
C LEU A 347 -7.13 -8.77 13.98
N TYR A 348 -8.26 -8.68 14.70
CA TYR A 348 -8.40 -7.78 15.84
C TYR A 348 -7.37 -8.08 16.94
N ARG A 349 -7.20 -9.36 17.32
CA ARG A 349 -6.18 -9.76 18.32
C ARG A 349 -4.77 -9.38 17.88
N LEU A 350 -4.44 -9.53 16.59
CA LEU A 350 -3.15 -9.11 16.05
C LEU A 350 -2.94 -7.60 16.19
N ILE A 351 -3.94 -6.79 15.82
CA ILE A 351 -3.91 -5.32 15.97
C ILE A 351 -3.78 -4.92 17.44
N HIS A 352 -4.58 -5.54 18.30
CA HIS A 352 -4.61 -5.27 19.74
C HIS A 352 -3.25 -5.55 20.41
N SER A 353 -2.70 -6.76 20.21
CA SER A 353 -1.39 -7.12 20.75
C SER A 353 -0.27 -6.20 20.26
N ARG A 354 -0.28 -5.80 18.98
CA ARG A 354 0.71 -4.86 18.43
C ARG A 354 0.61 -3.47 19.07
N ALA A 355 -0.61 -2.96 19.27
CA ALA A 355 -0.83 -1.66 19.89
C ALA A 355 -0.28 -1.63 21.33
N VAL A 356 -0.57 -2.64 22.15
CA VAL A 356 -0.03 -2.75 23.52
C VAL A 356 1.48 -2.91 23.51
N ALA A 357 2.00 -3.88 22.74
CA ALA A 357 3.42 -4.17 22.64
C ALA A 357 4.25 -2.94 22.26
N SER A 358 3.71 -2.06 21.40
CA SER A 358 4.40 -0.85 20.97
C SER A 358 4.77 0.12 22.10
N GLN A 359 4.02 0.10 23.21
CA GLN A 359 4.23 0.99 24.37
C GLN A 359 4.86 0.25 25.56
N MET A 360 5.33 -0.98 25.36
CA MET A 360 6.00 -1.76 26.40
C MET A 360 7.52 -1.48 26.43
N GLU A 361 8.18 -1.97 27.48
CA GLU A 361 9.64 -1.94 27.61
C GLU A 361 10.34 -2.82 26.56
N PRO A 362 11.58 -2.49 26.17
CA PRO A 362 12.37 -3.28 25.23
C PRO A 362 12.56 -4.72 25.72
N ALA A 363 12.75 -5.63 24.77
CA ALA A 363 13.29 -6.95 25.10
C ALA A 363 14.80 -6.82 25.37
N GLU A 364 15.28 -7.42 26.45
CA GLU A 364 16.71 -7.45 26.78
C GLU A 364 17.28 -8.83 26.46
N TYR A 365 18.40 -8.84 25.73
CA TYR A 365 19.15 -10.04 25.39
C TYR A 365 20.56 -9.95 25.94
N THR A 366 21.12 -11.09 26.31
CA THR A 366 22.56 -11.26 26.44
C THR A 366 23.10 -11.78 25.12
N VAL A 367 24.12 -11.10 24.59
CA VAL A 367 24.84 -11.50 23.39
C VAL A 367 26.26 -11.85 23.81
N ALA A 368 26.65 -13.09 23.55
CA ALA A 368 28.04 -13.51 23.71
C ALA A 368 28.68 -13.62 22.33
N THR A 369 29.85 -13.03 22.16
CA THR A 369 30.67 -13.19 20.96
C THR A 369 32.06 -13.65 21.35
N ALA A 370 32.55 -14.71 20.71
CA ALA A 370 33.89 -15.22 20.92
C ALA A 370 34.64 -15.26 19.58
N THR A 371 35.89 -14.77 19.59
CA THR A 371 36.85 -14.97 18.50
C THR A 371 37.91 -15.95 18.98
N LEU A 372 38.05 -17.06 18.27
CA LEU A 372 38.99 -18.13 18.58
C LEU A 372 40.08 -18.22 17.52
N SER A 373 41.28 -18.62 17.88
CA SER A 373 42.36 -18.94 16.93
C SER A 373 42.73 -20.40 17.02
N ASN A 374 42.72 -21.12 15.90
CA ASN A 374 43.30 -22.47 15.84
C ASN A 374 44.85 -22.42 15.95
N GLU A 375 45.50 -23.58 15.88
CA GLU A 375 46.96 -23.70 15.98
C GLU A 375 47.72 -23.02 14.82
N GLN A 376 47.04 -22.78 13.69
CA GLN A 376 47.58 -22.14 12.49
C GLN A 376 47.37 -20.62 12.48
N GLY A 377 46.75 -20.03 13.52
CA GLY A 377 46.46 -18.60 13.59
C GLY A 377 45.16 -18.17 12.86
N ILE A 378 44.35 -19.12 12.42
CA ILE A 378 43.10 -18.90 11.68
C ILE A 378 41.97 -18.63 12.66
N LYS A 379 41.19 -17.58 12.38
CA LYS A 379 40.19 -17.04 13.28
C LYS A 379 38.80 -17.63 13.04
N PHE A 380 38.21 -18.23 14.05
CA PHE A 380 36.82 -18.67 14.06
C PHE A 380 35.99 -17.72 14.91
N LYS A 381 34.69 -17.55 14.60
CA LYS A 381 33.78 -16.80 15.47
C LYS A 381 32.59 -17.63 15.91
N ALA A 382 32.18 -17.40 17.15
CA ALA A 382 30.93 -17.89 17.72
C ALA A 382 30.09 -16.70 18.17
N GLN A 383 28.78 -16.78 17.95
CA GLN A 383 27.83 -15.81 18.48
C GLN A 383 26.59 -16.53 19.02
N SER A 384 26.14 -16.15 20.22
CA SER A 384 24.85 -16.56 20.78
C SER A 384 24.06 -15.33 21.20
N LYS A 385 22.73 -15.47 21.19
CA LYS A 385 21.78 -14.44 21.62
C LYS A 385 20.70 -15.11 22.46
N SER A 386 20.68 -14.82 23.76
CA SER A 386 19.74 -15.43 24.72
C SER A 386 18.84 -14.35 25.32
N LEU A 387 17.53 -14.59 25.34
CA LEU A 387 16.54 -13.64 25.87
C LEU A 387 16.61 -13.62 27.40
N CYS A 388 16.88 -12.45 27.98
CA CYS A 388 16.95 -12.26 29.43
C CYS A 388 15.66 -11.69 30.00
N LYS A 389 15.16 -10.61 29.39
CA LYS A 389 13.86 -10.04 29.74
C LYS A 389 13.01 -9.96 28.48
N PRO A 390 11.81 -10.56 28.48
CA PRO A 390 10.99 -10.57 27.28
C PRO A 390 10.49 -9.17 26.89
N GLY A 391 10.23 -8.27 27.85
CA GLY A 391 9.67 -6.95 27.55
C GLY A 391 8.40 -7.09 26.70
N TRP A 392 8.32 -6.32 25.61
CA TRP A 392 7.23 -6.40 24.62
C TRP A 392 7.03 -7.78 23.96
N ARG A 393 8.04 -8.68 24.00
CA ARG A 393 7.95 -10.03 23.40
C ARG A 393 6.87 -10.90 24.03
N VAL A 394 6.40 -10.59 25.24
CA VAL A 394 5.32 -11.35 25.90
C VAL A 394 4.00 -11.29 25.13
N LEU A 395 3.79 -10.25 24.31
CA LEU A 395 2.61 -10.07 23.45
C LEU A 395 2.92 -10.22 21.95
N ALA A 396 4.20 -10.35 21.60
CA ALA A 396 4.62 -10.36 20.22
C ALA A 396 4.24 -11.66 19.55
N VAL A 397 3.48 -11.55 18.45
CA VAL A 397 3.43 -12.60 17.45
C VAL A 397 4.51 -12.29 16.41
N GLN A 398 5.34 -13.28 16.11
CA GLN A 398 6.44 -13.16 15.17
C GLN A 398 5.88 -12.88 13.77
N ASP A 399 5.97 -11.63 13.32
CA ASP A 399 5.26 -11.10 12.15
C ASP A 399 6.17 -10.77 10.95
N GLU A 400 7.45 -11.12 11.05
CA GLU A 400 8.42 -11.06 9.97
C GLU A 400 8.99 -12.46 9.68
N GLU A 401 9.28 -12.75 8.40
CA GLU A 401 9.94 -14.01 8.01
C GLU A 401 11.34 -14.04 8.64
N HIS A 402 11.67 -15.11 9.37
CA HIS A 402 13.03 -15.31 9.88
C HIS A 402 13.98 -15.64 8.73
N ASP A 403 15.22 -15.19 8.85
CA ASP A 403 16.33 -15.83 8.15
C ASP A 403 16.71 -17.08 8.95
N ASP A 404 16.82 -18.22 8.26
CA ASP A 404 17.17 -19.52 8.82
C ASP A 404 18.66 -19.58 9.23
N ASN A 405 19.19 -18.58 9.92
CA ASN A 405 20.52 -18.66 10.50
C ASN A 405 20.41 -19.34 11.88
N PRO A 406 20.96 -20.56 12.03
CA PRO A 406 20.99 -21.22 13.33
C PRO A 406 21.84 -20.38 14.28
N SER A 407 21.18 -19.65 15.17
CA SER A 407 21.85 -18.97 16.28
C SER A 407 22.11 -20.02 17.35
N LEU A 408 23.35 -20.17 17.79
CA LEU A 408 23.68 -21.03 18.92
C LEU A 408 22.91 -20.54 20.16
N SER A 409 22.38 -21.48 20.94
CA SER A 409 21.53 -21.18 22.10
C SER A 409 22.30 -20.59 23.27
N HIS A 410 23.60 -20.93 23.40
CA HIS A 410 24.43 -20.54 24.53
C HIS A 410 25.92 -20.61 24.16
N ILE A 411 26.75 -19.71 24.69
CA ILE A 411 28.22 -19.81 24.68
C ILE A 411 28.64 -19.69 26.15
N PRO A 412 29.45 -20.61 26.70
CA PRO A 412 29.88 -20.53 28.10
C PRO A 412 30.77 -19.30 28.32
N ASP A 413 30.96 -18.92 29.59
CA ASP A 413 31.94 -17.90 29.94
C ASP A 413 33.35 -18.37 29.57
N LEU A 414 34.06 -17.56 28.76
CA LEU A 414 35.41 -17.86 28.29
C LEU A 414 36.41 -16.84 28.83
N SER A 415 37.63 -17.30 29.11
CA SER A 415 38.75 -16.42 29.46
C SER A 415 39.66 -16.20 28.27
N VAL A 416 40.09 -14.95 28.02
CA VAL A 416 41.11 -14.67 26.99
C VAL A 416 42.38 -15.47 27.29
N GLY A 417 42.91 -16.15 26.28
CA GLY A 417 44.04 -17.08 26.39
C GLY A 417 43.68 -18.50 26.82
N GLN A 418 42.42 -18.78 27.16
CA GLN A 418 41.95 -20.13 27.44
C GLN A 418 42.16 -21.03 26.22
N ILE A 419 42.64 -22.24 26.48
CA ILE A 419 42.80 -23.29 25.47
C ILE A 419 41.56 -24.19 25.50
N LEU A 420 40.99 -24.42 24.32
CA LEU A 420 39.84 -25.26 24.07
C LEU A 420 40.23 -26.40 23.13
N HIS A 421 39.64 -27.56 23.33
CA HIS A 421 39.77 -28.71 22.44
C HIS A 421 38.43 -28.96 21.77
N SER A 422 38.41 -29.02 20.45
CA SER A 422 37.19 -29.32 19.69
C SER A 422 36.83 -30.80 19.83
N SER A 423 35.54 -31.10 20.00
CA SER A 423 35.00 -32.46 19.90
C SER A 423 34.97 -32.95 18.45
N ASN A 424 34.68 -32.03 17.54
CA ASN A 424 34.59 -32.30 16.11
C ASN A 424 34.88 -31.03 15.32
N VAL A 425 35.45 -31.16 14.12
CA VAL A 425 35.62 -30.05 13.19
C VAL A 425 35.20 -30.54 11.80
N THR A 426 34.15 -29.94 11.25
CA THR A 426 33.52 -30.42 10.02
C THR A 426 33.53 -29.36 8.94
N VAL A 427 33.84 -29.79 7.72
CA VAL A 427 33.64 -28.99 6.52
C VAL A 427 32.16 -29.07 6.12
N CYS A 428 31.49 -27.92 6.12
CA CYS A 428 30.13 -27.78 5.66
C CYS A 428 30.13 -27.16 4.26
N GLU A 429 29.57 -27.88 3.28
CA GLU A 429 29.37 -27.36 1.94
C GLU A 429 28.03 -26.65 1.85
N HIS A 430 28.09 -25.36 1.53
CA HIS A 430 26.94 -24.50 1.34
C HIS A 430 26.83 -24.09 -0.13
N SER A 431 25.73 -23.43 -0.44
CA SER A 431 25.60 -22.79 -1.73
C SER A 431 24.81 -21.51 -1.63
N THR A 432 25.25 -20.50 -2.38
CA THR A 432 24.54 -19.24 -2.50
C THR A 432 23.13 -19.49 -3.03
N ARG A 433 22.13 -18.79 -2.49
CA ARG A 433 20.73 -18.88 -2.93
C ARG A 433 20.35 -17.62 -3.72
N PRO A 434 19.49 -17.73 -4.76
CA PRO A 434 18.97 -16.56 -5.44
C PRO A 434 18.08 -15.73 -4.48
N PRO A 435 17.83 -14.45 -4.79
CA PRO A 435 16.91 -13.65 -3.99
C PRO A 435 15.51 -14.27 -3.98
N LYS A 436 14.81 -14.20 -2.83
CA LYS A 436 13.46 -14.75 -2.69
C LYS A 436 12.48 -14.02 -3.61
N ARG A 437 11.54 -14.75 -4.23
CA ARG A 437 10.42 -14.14 -4.96
C ARG A 437 9.54 -13.31 -4.01
N TYR A 438 8.79 -12.36 -4.58
CA TYR A 438 7.81 -11.62 -3.80
C TYR A 438 6.58 -12.48 -3.50
N THR A 439 6.00 -12.34 -2.31
CA THR A 439 4.60 -12.67 -2.03
C THR A 439 3.76 -11.42 -2.25
N LYS A 440 2.42 -11.52 -2.22
CA LYS A 440 1.56 -10.31 -2.29
C LYS A 440 1.88 -9.30 -1.18
N ALA A 441 2.18 -9.78 0.02
CA ALA A 441 2.55 -8.95 1.16
C ALA A 441 3.95 -8.33 1.02
N SER A 442 4.97 -9.11 0.63
CA SER A 442 6.31 -8.55 0.46
C SER A 442 6.43 -7.62 -0.74
N LEU A 443 5.62 -7.81 -1.80
CA LEU A 443 5.46 -6.83 -2.87
C LEU A 443 4.83 -5.53 -2.36
N THR A 444 3.78 -5.61 -1.54
CA THR A 444 3.15 -4.43 -0.93
C THR A 444 4.14 -3.61 -0.10
N ASN A 445 4.98 -4.27 0.69
CA ASN A 445 6.02 -3.60 1.46
C ASN A 445 7.09 -2.95 0.56
N ALA A 446 7.48 -3.63 -0.51
CA ALA A 446 8.41 -3.07 -1.48
C ALA A 446 7.83 -1.81 -2.15
N LEU A 447 6.55 -1.83 -2.50
CA LEU A 447 5.83 -0.68 -3.08
C LEU A 447 5.81 0.51 -2.11
N GLU A 448 5.44 0.30 -0.84
CA GLU A 448 5.49 1.37 0.17
C GLU A 448 6.90 1.93 0.35
N ARG A 449 7.91 1.06 0.54
CA ARG A 449 9.31 1.47 0.74
C ARG A 449 9.84 2.32 -0.41
N LEU A 450 9.39 2.04 -1.63
CA LEU A 450 9.78 2.79 -2.83
C LEU A 450 8.94 4.06 -3.06
N GLY A 451 7.88 4.27 -2.26
CA GLY A 451 6.94 5.38 -2.40
C GLY A 451 5.93 5.20 -3.54
N ILE A 452 5.66 3.95 -3.93
CA ILE A 452 4.78 3.59 -5.03
C ILE A 452 3.40 3.21 -4.51
N GLY A 453 2.38 4.01 -4.81
CA GLY A 453 1.00 3.77 -4.34
C GLY A 453 0.73 4.33 -2.93
N ARG A 454 -0.44 3.98 -2.38
CA ARG A 454 -0.94 4.45 -1.08
C ARG A 454 -1.69 3.34 -0.34
N PRO A 455 -1.92 3.47 0.99
CA PRO A 455 -2.72 2.53 1.77
C PRO A 455 -4.03 2.07 1.12
N ALA A 456 -4.76 2.99 0.48
CA ALA A 456 -6.02 2.70 -0.20
C ALA A 456 -5.88 1.80 -1.45
N THR A 457 -4.66 1.64 -1.98
CA THR A 457 -4.46 1.05 -3.30
C THR A 457 -3.57 -0.18 -3.34
N TYR A 458 -2.79 -0.46 -2.29
CA TYR A 458 -1.82 -1.58 -2.31
C TYR A 458 -2.47 -2.93 -2.67
N ALA A 459 -3.52 -3.32 -1.94
CA ALA A 459 -4.18 -4.61 -2.14
C ALA A 459 -4.79 -4.74 -3.55
N SER A 460 -5.53 -3.73 -4.00
CA SER A 460 -6.20 -3.75 -5.31
C SER A 460 -5.21 -3.71 -6.49
N MET A 461 -4.05 -3.06 -6.31
CA MET A 461 -3.00 -3.03 -7.33
C MET A 461 -2.32 -4.38 -7.49
N VAL A 462 -1.96 -5.04 -6.38
CA VAL A 462 -1.32 -6.36 -6.41
C VAL A 462 -2.27 -7.41 -6.99
N ASP A 463 -3.55 -7.40 -6.59
CA ASP A 463 -4.56 -8.28 -7.17
C ASP A 463 -4.81 -7.99 -8.65
N GLY A 464 -4.76 -6.72 -9.06
CA GLY A 464 -4.89 -6.34 -10.46
C GLY A 464 -3.84 -6.97 -11.38
N LEU A 465 -2.66 -7.33 -10.87
CA LEU A 465 -1.63 -8.05 -11.62
C LEU A 465 -2.03 -9.52 -11.85
N THR A 466 -2.61 -10.17 -10.83
CA THR A 466 -3.07 -11.56 -10.92
C THR A 466 -4.35 -11.68 -11.74
N ASP A 467 -5.31 -10.76 -11.54
CA ASP A 467 -6.60 -10.76 -12.25
C ASP A 467 -6.45 -10.59 -13.77
N ARG A 468 -5.32 -10.01 -14.21
CA ARG A 468 -5.00 -9.77 -15.63
C ARG A 468 -4.01 -10.79 -16.19
N SER A 469 -3.64 -11.81 -15.42
CA SER A 469 -2.67 -12.84 -15.83
C SER A 469 -1.32 -12.24 -16.25
N TYR A 470 -0.87 -11.19 -15.55
CA TYR A 470 0.49 -10.64 -15.74
C TYR A 470 1.49 -11.37 -14.85
N VAL A 471 1.01 -11.80 -13.69
CA VAL A 471 1.72 -12.65 -12.75
C VAL A 471 0.76 -13.75 -12.28
N GLN A 472 1.31 -14.90 -11.92
CA GLN A 472 0.60 -15.98 -11.28
C GLN A 472 1.12 -16.20 -9.87
N VAL A 473 0.27 -16.76 -9.00
CA VAL A 473 0.67 -17.20 -7.66
C VAL A 473 1.04 -18.68 -7.75
N VAL A 474 2.31 -19.01 -7.56
CA VAL A 474 2.79 -20.39 -7.43
C VAL A 474 3.14 -20.62 -5.97
N GLU A 475 2.44 -21.55 -5.34
CA GLU A 475 2.38 -21.71 -3.88
C GLU A 475 1.91 -20.41 -3.19
N ARG A 476 2.84 -19.53 -2.83
CA ARG A 476 2.59 -18.21 -2.24
C ARG A 476 3.35 -17.07 -2.94
N PHE A 477 4.18 -17.41 -3.92
CA PHE A 477 5.08 -16.47 -4.59
C PHE A 477 4.50 -15.99 -5.91
N LEU A 478 4.75 -14.72 -6.22
CA LEU A 478 4.41 -14.09 -7.48
C LEU A 478 5.48 -14.40 -8.51
N THR A 479 5.06 -15.03 -9.61
CA THR A 479 5.92 -15.36 -10.74
C THR A 479 5.36 -14.66 -11.99
N PRO A 480 6.16 -13.90 -12.76
CA PRO A 480 5.68 -13.27 -13.98
C PRO A 480 5.27 -14.31 -15.02
N GLU A 481 4.19 -14.04 -15.73
CA GLU A 481 3.79 -14.79 -16.93
C GLU A 481 4.48 -14.21 -18.18
N PRO A 482 4.49 -14.92 -19.33
CA PRO A 482 5.12 -14.42 -20.56
C PRO A 482 4.62 -13.03 -21.00
N VAL A 483 3.32 -12.76 -20.82
CA VAL A 483 2.75 -11.43 -21.09
C VAL A 483 3.26 -10.37 -20.12
N GLY A 484 3.54 -10.73 -18.87
CA GLY A 484 4.15 -9.84 -17.87
C GLY A 484 5.55 -9.39 -18.28
N PHE A 485 6.38 -10.33 -18.75
CA PHE A 485 7.68 -10.02 -19.34
C PHE A 485 7.55 -9.12 -20.57
N ALA A 486 6.65 -9.44 -21.51
CA ALA A 486 6.45 -8.66 -22.72
C ALA A 486 5.98 -7.22 -22.43
N ILE A 487 5.11 -7.03 -21.44
CA ILE A 487 4.68 -5.70 -20.98
C ILE A 487 5.86 -4.93 -20.39
N TYR A 488 6.64 -5.56 -19.50
CA TYR A 488 7.81 -4.92 -18.90
C TYR A 488 8.82 -4.51 -19.98
N ASP A 489 9.17 -5.41 -20.90
CA ASP A 489 10.13 -5.14 -21.97
C ASP A 489 9.67 -4.07 -22.94
N ALA A 490 8.37 -3.99 -23.19
CA ALA A 490 7.82 -2.92 -24.01
C ALA A 490 7.90 -1.57 -23.28
N LEU A 491 7.60 -1.50 -21.99
CA LEU A 491 7.47 -0.24 -21.26
C LEU A 491 8.80 0.28 -20.67
N LYS A 492 9.71 -0.60 -20.24
CA LYS A 492 10.96 -0.24 -19.59
C LYS A 492 11.85 0.57 -20.55
N GLY A 493 12.31 1.73 -20.10
CA GLY A 493 13.09 2.67 -20.90
C GLY A 493 12.29 3.45 -21.95
N ALA A 494 11.03 3.09 -22.23
CA ALA A 494 10.16 3.80 -23.15
C ALA A 494 9.28 4.86 -22.46
N PHE A 495 8.87 4.60 -21.22
CA PHE A 495 7.99 5.50 -20.48
C PHE A 495 8.51 5.74 -19.06
N SER A 496 8.54 7.00 -18.61
CA SER A 496 9.04 7.36 -17.28
C SER A 496 8.16 6.83 -16.15
N PHE A 497 6.86 6.61 -16.39
CA PHE A 497 5.94 6.13 -15.36
C PHE A 497 6.25 4.72 -14.84
N ILE A 498 7.09 3.94 -15.54
CA ILE A 498 7.56 2.63 -15.03
C ILE A 498 8.63 2.79 -13.95
N GLU A 499 9.30 3.95 -13.91
CA GLU A 499 10.36 4.22 -12.95
C GLU A 499 9.79 4.63 -11.58
N THR A 500 10.45 4.17 -10.53
CA THR A 500 10.02 4.41 -9.14
C THR A 500 9.95 5.91 -8.82
N GLU A 501 10.89 6.70 -9.36
CA GLU A 501 11.00 8.14 -9.14
C GLU A 501 9.79 8.91 -9.69
N TYR A 502 9.27 8.54 -10.86
CA TYR A 502 8.08 9.18 -11.43
C TYR A 502 6.88 9.02 -10.50
N THR A 503 6.67 7.80 -9.99
CA THR A 503 5.52 7.52 -9.13
C THR A 503 5.64 8.24 -7.79
N ARG A 504 6.84 8.26 -7.18
CA ARG A 504 7.10 9.01 -5.94
C ARG A 504 6.90 10.51 -6.14
N GLY A 505 7.44 11.05 -7.24
CA GLY A 505 7.30 12.46 -7.60
C GLY A 505 5.85 12.87 -7.85
N MET A 506 5.03 12.00 -8.46
CA MET A 506 3.61 12.25 -8.68
C MET A 506 2.87 12.45 -7.35
N GLU A 507 3.14 11.61 -6.35
CA GLU A 507 2.47 11.74 -5.07
C GLU A 507 2.89 13.03 -4.32
N SER A 508 4.17 13.41 -4.40
CA SER A 508 4.64 14.71 -3.93
C SER A 508 3.95 15.87 -4.67
N ASP A 509 3.77 15.77 -5.99
CA ASP A 509 3.03 16.76 -6.78
C ASP A 509 1.57 16.91 -6.31
N LEU A 510 0.91 15.81 -5.92
CA LEU A 510 -0.43 15.85 -5.35
C LEU A 510 -0.47 16.54 -3.99
N ASP A 511 0.51 16.29 -3.14
CA ASP A 511 0.59 16.92 -1.81
C ASP A 511 0.89 18.43 -1.94
N LEU A 512 1.66 18.84 -2.97
CA LEU A 512 1.85 20.26 -3.31
C LEU A 512 0.57 20.94 -3.82
N ILE A 513 -0.36 20.19 -4.44
CA ILE A 513 -1.71 20.73 -4.75
C ILE A 513 -2.48 20.99 -3.45
N VAL A 514 -2.41 20.08 -2.48
CA VAL A 514 -3.09 20.25 -1.18
C VAL A 514 -2.57 21.48 -0.43
N LYS A 515 -1.25 21.70 -0.45
CA LYS A 515 -0.60 22.90 0.13
C LYS A 515 -0.89 24.21 -0.60
N GLY A 516 -1.33 24.14 -1.85
CA GLY A 516 -1.51 25.31 -2.71
C GLY A 516 -0.24 25.77 -3.43
N ASP A 517 0.87 25.03 -3.32
CA ASP A 517 2.16 25.34 -3.96
C ASP A 517 2.16 24.99 -5.46
N LYS A 518 1.30 24.06 -5.89
CA LYS A 518 1.06 23.72 -7.30
C LYS A 518 -0.42 23.75 -7.61
N THR A 519 -0.76 24.05 -8.87
CA THR A 519 -2.15 23.98 -9.35
C THR A 519 -2.44 22.62 -10.00
N TYR A 520 -3.70 22.19 -9.92
CA TYR A 520 -4.23 21.04 -10.66
C TYR A 520 -3.75 21.04 -12.12
N ARG A 521 -4.01 22.15 -12.83
CA ARG A 521 -3.71 22.26 -14.26
C ARG A 521 -2.21 22.11 -14.53
N SER A 522 -1.36 22.79 -13.76
CA SER A 522 0.09 22.72 -13.96
C SER A 522 0.65 21.30 -13.81
N VAL A 523 0.15 20.53 -12.84
CA VAL A 523 0.61 19.16 -12.62
C VAL A 523 0.12 18.26 -13.75
N VAL A 524 -1.18 18.28 -14.05
CA VAL A 524 -1.77 17.41 -15.08
C VAL A 524 -1.21 17.73 -16.48
N SER A 525 -1.04 19.01 -16.83
CA SER A 525 -0.51 19.39 -18.14
C SER A 525 0.95 19.00 -18.32
N SER A 526 1.77 19.13 -17.26
CA SER A 526 3.17 18.69 -17.30
C SER A 526 3.25 17.20 -17.56
N LYS A 527 2.54 16.38 -16.78
CA LYS A 527 2.56 14.91 -16.95
C LYS A 527 2.00 14.47 -18.30
N TYR A 528 0.97 15.14 -18.79
CA TYR A 528 0.44 14.88 -20.13
C TYR A 528 1.48 15.15 -21.22
N SER A 529 2.17 16.30 -21.13
CA SER A 529 3.23 16.67 -22.09
C SER A 529 4.35 15.63 -22.13
N ASP A 530 4.86 15.22 -20.95
CA ASP A 530 5.90 14.20 -20.83
C ASP A 530 5.42 12.87 -21.46
N LEU A 531 4.22 12.41 -21.08
CA LEU A 531 3.64 11.17 -21.59
C LEU A 531 3.44 11.17 -23.10
N THR A 532 2.98 12.29 -23.68
CA THR A 532 2.78 12.40 -25.13
C THR A 532 4.10 12.40 -25.90
N THR A 533 5.16 12.97 -25.33
CA THR A 533 6.51 12.92 -25.89
C THR A 533 7.04 11.49 -25.93
N GLU A 534 6.93 10.78 -24.80
CA GLU A 534 7.32 9.37 -24.69
C GLU A 534 6.52 8.49 -25.67
N LEU A 535 5.22 8.74 -25.78
CA LEU A 535 4.33 7.99 -26.66
C LEU A 535 4.67 8.16 -28.15
N ALA A 536 5.07 9.38 -28.56
CA ALA A 536 5.51 9.64 -29.92
C ALA A 536 6.76 8.82 -30.27
N SER A 537 7.73 8.74 -29.35
CA SER A 537 8.94 7.93 -29.51
C SER A 537 8.67 6.42 -29.46
N PHE A 538 7.60 5.98 -28.80
CA PHE A 538 7.23 4.57 -28.68
C PHE A 538 6.74 3.94 -30.00
N GLY A 539 6.52 4.74 -31.05
CA GLY A 539 5.99 4.27 -32.33
C GLY A 539 4.47 4.13 -32.35
N GLY A 540 3.78 4.74 -31.38
CA GLY A 540 2.33 4.86 -31.37
C GLY A 540 1.88 5.98 -32.29
N ALA A 541 1.78 5.73 -33.60
CA ALA A 541 1.13 6.67 -34.51
C ALA A 541 -0.39 6.74 -34.20
N GLU A 542 -0.91 7.97 -34.22
CA GLU A 542 -2.19 8.46 -33.68
C GLU A 542 -2.33 8.47 -32.14
N ILE A 543 -1.76 9.50 -31.50
CA ILE A 543 -2.39 10.13 -30.34
C ILE A 543 -3.85 10.37 -30.77
N PRO A 544 -4.86 9.80 -30.10
CA PRO A 544 -6.23 10.13 -30.41
C PRO A 544 -6.35 11.63 -30.22
N ARG A 545 -6.49 12.36 -31.34
CA ARG A 545 -6.78 13.79 -31.24
C ARG A 545 -8.05 13.88 -30.39
N PRO A 546 -8.07 14.74 -29.37
CA PRO A 546 -9.31 15.01 -28.67
C PRO A 546 -10.39 15.29 -29.71
N ALA A 547 -11.62 14.84 -29.41
CA ALA A 547 -12.75 14.85 -30.34
C ALA A 547 -12.73 16.09 -31.25
N PRO A 548 -12.92 15.95 -32.57
CA PRO A 548 -12.75 17.04 -33.51
C PRO A 548 -13.49 18.28 -33.02
N SER A 549 -12.79 19.43 -32.99
CA SER A 549 -13.41 20.73 -32.74
C SER A 549 -14.66 20.85 -33.60
N THR A 550 -15.79 21.17 -32.98
CA THR A 550 -17.06 21.23 -33.70
C THR A 550 -17.06 22.38 -34.70
N VAL A 551 -17.25 22.07 -35.97
CA VAL A 551 -17.35 23.06 -37.06
C VAL A 551 -18.82 23.48 -37.18
N GLY A 552 -19.30 24.23 -36.18
CA GLY A 552 -20.67 24.72 -36.11
C GLY A 552 -21.72 23.70 -35.63
N SER A 553 -22.98 24.12 -35.62
CA SER A 553 -24.12 23.33 -35.16
C SER A 553 -24.79 22.54 -36.29
N CYS A 554 -25.21 21.32 -36.00
CA CYS A 554 -25.96 20.46 -36.90
C CYS A 554 -27.34 21.08 -37.17
N PRO A 555 -27.72 21.30 -38.44
CA PRO A 555 -29.00 21.93 -38.79
C PRO A 555 -30.22 21.09 -38.38
N LYS A 556 -30.03 19.79 -38.12
CA LYS A 556 -31.12 18.86 -37.80
C LYS A 556 -31.39 18.70 -36.31
N CYS A 557 -30.37 18.82 -35.45
CA CYS A 557 -30.54 18.58 -34.01
C CYS A 557 -29.79 19.56 -33.10
N GLY A 558 -29.15 20.59 -33.67
CA GLY A 558 -28.42 21.63 -32.93
C GLY A 558 -27.07 21.20 -32.33
N LYS A 559 -26.78 19.90 -32.26
CA LYS A 559 -25.50 19.37 -31.75
C LYS A 559 -24.33 19.68 -32.68
N GLY A 560 -23.10 19.76 -32.18
CA GLY A 560 -21.95 20.12 -33.01
C GLY A 560 -21.68 19.17 -34.19
N MET A 561 -21.19 19.71 -35.31
CA MET A 561 -20.74 18.95 -36.48
C MET A 561 -19.25 18.64 -36.34
N VAL A 562 -18.84 17.39 -36.55
CA VAL A 562 -17.44 16.94 -36.45
C VAL A 562 -16.93 16.50 -37.82
N GLN A 563 -15.70 16.85 -38.16
CA GLN A 563 -15.07 16.36 -39.40
C GLN A 563 -14.77 14.85 -39.28
N ARG A 564 -15.16 14.10 -40.31
CA ARG A 564 -15.00 12.64 -40.44
C ARG A 564 -14.47 12.33 -41.84
N THR A 565 -13.84 11.18 -42.03
CA THR A 565 -13.31 10.75 -43.32
C THR A 565 -14.07 9.52 -43.81
N GLY A 566 -14.60 9.56 -45.03
CA GLY A 566 -15.27 8.44 -45.68
C GLY A 566 -14.58 8.04 -46.98
N SER A 567 -15.12 7.03 -47.67
CA SER A 567 -14.56 6.51 -48.94
C SER A 567 -14.49 7.54 -50.07
N ARG A 568 -15.21 8.66 -49.96
CA ARG A 568 -15.25 9.79 -50.91
C ARG A 568 -14.48 11.03 -50.43
N GLY A 569 -13.65 10.88 -49.39
CA GLY A 569 -12.91 11.98 -48.77
C GLY A 569 -13.55 12.52 -47.48
N PRO A 570 -13.02 13.63 -46.93
CA PRO A 570 -13.47 14.18 -45.66
C PRO A 570 -14.83 14.92 -45.78
N PHE A 571 -15.66 14.81 -44.74
CA PHE A 571 -17.01 15.38 -44.64
C PHE A 571 -17.33 15.78 -43.20
N LEU A 572 -18.32 16.65 -42.97
CA LEU A 572 -18.81 16.96 -41.64
C LEU A 572 -19.97 16.03 -41.29
N GLY A 573 -19.92 15.38 -40.13
CA GLY A 573 -20.99 14.52 -39.62
C GLY A 573 -21.47 14.96 -38.24
N CYS A 574 -22.76 14.81 -37.97
CA CYS A 574 -23.32 15.17 -36.67
C CYS A 574 -22.66 14.38 -35.53
N SER A 575 -22.27 15.06 -34.45
CA SER A 575 -21.80 14.43 -33.19
C SER A 575 -22.85 13.52 -32.56
N GLY A 576 -24.13 13.70 -32.88
CA GLY A 576 -25.24 12.88 -32.41
C GLY A 576 -25.44 11.54 -33.13
N TYR A 577 -24.55 11.11 -34.03
CA TYR A 577 -24.62 9.79 -34.68
C TYR A 577 -24.52 8.65 -33.64
N PRO A 578 -25.26 7.53 -33.78
CA PRO A 578 -26.15 7.14 -34.88
C PRO A 578 -27.57 7.72 -34.81
N LYS A 579 -27.93 8.38 -33.71
CA LYS A 579 -29.28 8.95 -33.50
C LYS A 579 -29.60 10.09 -34.47
N CYS A 580 -28.59 10.84 -34.90
CA CYS A 580 -28.68 11.83 -35.97
C CYS A 580 -27.65 11.51 -37.05
N LYS A 581 -28.12 11.18 -38.27
CA LYS A 581 -27.28 10.75 -39.40
C LYS A 581 -26.95 11.88 -40.39
N GLU A 582 -27.12 13.14 -39.95
CA GLU A 582 -26.90 14.30 -40.81
C GLU A 582 -25.42 14.46 -41.17
N THR A 583 -25.15 14.76 -42.44
CA THR A 583 -23.79 14.99 -42.97
C THR A 583 -23.78 16.18 -43.93
N GLN A 584 -22.63 16.86 -44.04
CA GLN A 584 -22.40 17.98 -44.95
C GLN A 584 -21.04 17.81 -45.63
N GLN A 585 -20.90 18.32 -46.86
CA GLN A 585 -19.61 18.42 -47.52
C GLN A 585 -18.78 19.55 -46.91
N LEU A 586 -17.46 19.38 -46.85
CA LEU A 586 -16.57 20.46 -46.44
C LEU A 586 -16.67 21.64 -47.44
N PRO A 587 -16.66 22.90 -46.96
CA PRO A 587 -16.57 24.05 -47.84
C PRO A 587 -15.34 23.94 -48.76
N LYS A 588 -15.50 24.21 -50.06
CA LYS A 588 -14.35 24.21 -50.99
C LYS A 588 -13.47 25.42 -50.68
N GLY A 589 -12.33 25.18 -50.03
CA GLY A 589 -11.27 26.19 -49.79
C GLY A 589 -10.99 26.55 -48.33
N ALA A 590 -11.00 25.57 -47.42
CA ALA A 590 -10.62 25.75 -46.02
C ALA A 590 -9.47 24.81 -45.63
#